data_AF-A0A2V9T8Y3-F1
#
_entry.id   AF-A0A2V9T8Y3-F1
#
_cell.length_a   1.000
_cell.length_b   1.000
_cell.length_c   1.000
_cell.angle_alpha   90.00
_cell.angle_beta   90.00
_cell.angle_gamma   90.00
#
_symmetry.space_group_name_H-M   'P 1'
#
loop_
_entity.id
_entity.type
_entity.pdbx_description
1 polymer ?
#
loop_
_entity_poly.entity_id
_entity_poly.type
_entity_poly.pdbx_seq_one_letter_code
_entity_poly.pdbx_strand_id
1 'polypeptide(L)'
;MAARSLFSVVLLLTSLSAFTQIVPDLANPVRFPVDTSTNARTAPVIISGKVVADDGAVPTQPVAVQRMCNGQVRTVAYTDASGSFQVDLNRDEQSSSVSLPLASEGTGAGQKLGVDCELRFELDGFAPHAIPLTGITSGPSVTNVGTVIVHRIARSSEATVSATAMAVPDKAKKEFEKGKQAESKGRWAAAKEKFKNALQRYPKFALAWLELGRLQAQQKEMTAARESFQNALSADSKLIDPYAELTNLAIEQKQWKDVVETTDRVLQVSDANSPKIWFYNAAGNFNLGRIDQAEKSLMRGMRLDREHRVPQMEYLLGLVFARKQDYPSAVTHVSEYLRLSPNAPDSAVARQQLDEFQKLAESAAGQASR
;
A
#
# COMPACT_ATOMS: atom_id res chain seq x y z
N MET A 1 -45.73 1.40 20.28
CA MET A 1 -45.51 0.39 21.34
C MET A 1 -44.93 -0.85 20.67
N ALA A 2 -43.95 -1.61 21.18
CA ALA A 2 -42.97 -1.42 22.27
C ALA A 2 -41.81 -2.41 21.94
N ALA A 3 -40.54 -1.99 21.80
CA ALA A 3 -39.53 -1.78 22.84
C ALA A 3 -39.16 -3.03 23.68
N ARG A 4 -38.01 -3.66 23.35
CA ARG A 4 -37.00 -4.43 24.16
C ARG A 4 -36.30 -5.45 23.23
N SER A 5 -35.00 -5.38 22.92
CA SER A 5 -33.78 -5.40 23.78
C SER A 5 -33.60 -6.69 24.58
N LEU A 6 -32.59 -7.48 24.21
CA LEU A 6 -31.83 -8.33 25.14
C LEU A 6 -30.35 -8.40 24.69
N PHE A 7 -29.47 -8.34 25.68
CA PHE A 7 -28.00 -8.32 25.58
C PHE A 7 -27.43 -9.69 25.98
N SER A 8 -26.17 -9.95 25.62
CA SER A 8 -25.23 -10.88 26.29
C SER A 8 -25.54 -12.39 26.34
N VAL A 9 -24.64 -13.18 25.72
CA VAL A 9 -24.03 -14.36 26.38
C VAL A 9 -22.50 -14.29 26.15
N VAL A 10 -21.73 -14.72 27.15
CA VAL A 10 -20.25 -14.64 27.23
C VAL A 10 -19.70 -16.05 27.51
N LEU A 11 -18.36 -16.20 27.45
CA LEU A 11 -17.51 -17.39 27.69
C LEU A 11 -17.31 -18.30 26.46
N LEU A 12 -16.09 -18.55 25.96
CA LEU A 12 -14.80 -19.04 26.54
C LEU A 12 -14.71 -20.56 26.59
N LEU A 13 -13.64 -21.10 25.96
CA LEU A 13 -12.88 -22.35 26.19
C LEU A 13 -11.96 -22.56 24.95
N THR A 14 -10.75 -21.99 24.92
CA THR A 14 -9.46 -22.61 25.31
C THR A 14 -9.08 -23.91 24.58
N SER A 15 -8.09 -23.79 23.68
CA SER A 15 -6.97 -24.71 23.38
C SER A 15 -7.06 -26.20 23.73
N LEU A 16 -6.70 -27.06 22.77
CA LEU A 16 -5.71 -28.12 23.04
C LEU A 16 -4.91 -28.47 21.76
N SER A 17 -3.62 -28.77 21.92
CA SER A 17 -2.67 -29.05 20.85
C SER A 17 -2.24 -30.52 20.87
N ALA A 18 -1.60 -30.94 19.76
CA ALA A 18 -0.72 -32.09 19.59
C ALA A 18 -1.34 -33.50 19.49
N PHE A 19 -1.06 -34.15 18.36
CA PHE A 19 -0.63 -35.55 18.35
C PHE A 19 0.48 -35.76 17.31
N THR A 20 1.51 -36.49 17.74
CA THR A 20 2.72 -36.95 17.04
C THR A 20 2.99 -38.34 17.65
N GLN A 21 3.45 -39.41 16.99
CA GLN A 21 4.52 -39.57 15.97
C GLN A 21 4.58 -41.06 15.53
N ILE A 22 5.09 -41.37 14.32
CA ILE A 22 6.02 -42.51 13.95
C ILE A 22 5.45 -43.97 14.10
N VAL A 23 5.78 -45.03 13.31
CA VAL A 23 7.05 -45.77 13.05
C VAL A 23 7.04 -46.51 11.64
N PRO A 24 7.98 -47.43 11.22
CA PRO A 24 8.76 -47.32 9.96
C PRO A 24 8.44 -48.47 8.92
N ASP A 25 9.25 -48.95 7.95
CA ASP A 25 10.70 -48.84 7.66
C ASP A 25 11.13 -49.28 6.22
N LEU A 26 12.44 -49.16 5.94
CA LEU A 26 13.31 -49.94 5.02
C LEU A 26 12.90 -50.25 3.55
N ALA A 27 13.60 -49.61 2.61
CA ALA A 27 14.43 -50.32 1.61
C ALA A 27 15.50 -49.40 0.97
N ASN A 28 16.77 -49.84 1.04
CA ASN A 28 17.97 -49.34 0.33
C ASN A 28 18.74 -50.63 -0.10
N PRO A 29 19.78 -50.65 -0.96
CA PRO A 29 20.58 -49.51 -1.48
C PRO A 29 21.01 -49.58 -2.97
N VAL A 30 21.56 -48.49 -3.49
CA VAL A 30 22.82 -48.51 -4.29
C VAL A 30 23.64 -47.27 -3.95
N ARG A 31 24.93 -47.43 -3.65
CA ARG A 31 25.90 -46.32 -3.57
C ARG A 31 26.86 -46.39 -4.75
N PHE A 32 27.03 -45.29 -5.46
CA PHE A 32 28.19 -45.03 -6.32
C PHE A 32 29.11 -44.01 -5.63
N PRO A 33 30.44 -44.10 -5.80
CA PRO A 33 31.35 -43.10 -5.27
C PRO A 33 31.23 -41.82 -6.11
N VAL A 34 30.86 -40.71 -5.49
CA VAL A 34 30.96 -39.38 -6.11
C VAL A 34 32.20 -38.69 -5.58
N ASP A 35 33.06 -38.29 -6.51
CA ASP A 35 34.35 -37.68 -6.27
C ASP A 35 34.23 -36.32 -5.56
N THR A 36 35.11 -36.07 -4.60
CA THR A 36 35.09 -34.88 -3.74
C THR A 36 35.87 -33.73 -4.37
N SER A 37 35.27 -33.02 -5.34
CA SER A 37 35.57 -31.59 -5.59
C SER A 37 34.64 -30.92 -6.61
N THR A 38 33.46 -30.47 -6.18
CA THR A 38 32.75 -29.41 -6.92
C THR A 38 32.31 -28.30 -5.97
N ASN A 39 32.79 -27.09 -6.23
CA ASN A 39 32.32 -25.87 -5.57
C ASN A 39 30.79 -25.82 -5.65
N ALA A 40 30.12 -25.76 -4.50
CA ALA A 40 28.68 -25.62 -4.42
C ALA A 40 28.24 -24.26 -4.98
N ARG A 41 28.03 -24.20 -6.30
CA ARG A 41 27.38 -23.06 -6.95
C ARG A 41 25.95 -23.03 -6.42
N THR A 42 25.62 -22.03 -5.61
CA THR A 42 24.24 -21.69 -5.30
C THR A 42 23.46 -21.55 -6.60
N ALA A 43 22.35 -22.26 -6.72
CA ALA A 43 21.49 -22.16 -7.90
C ALA A 43 21.05 -20.70 -8.09
N PRO A 44 21.06 -20.14 -9.31
CA PRO A 44 20.70 -18.75 -9.54
C PRO A 44 19.24 -18.53 -9.17
N VAL A 45 18.95 -17.44 -8.45
CA VAL A 45 17.57 -17.04 -8.12
C VAL A 45 17.21 -15.93 -9.10
N ILE A 46 16.55 -16.32 -10.18
CA ILE A 46 16.27 -15.46 -11.32
C ILE A 46 14.90 -14.82 -11.13
N ILE A 47 14.86 -13.49 -11.09
CA ILE A 47 13.62 -12.73 -11.26
C ILE A 47 13.55 -12.20 -12.67
N SER A 48 12.39 -12.31 -13.32
CA SER A 48 12.11 -11.72 -14.62
C SER A 48 10.76 -11.01 -14.62
N GLY A 49 10.58 -10.09 -15.57
CA GLY A 49 9.33 -9.37 -15.74
C GLY A 49 9.40 -8.38 -16.90
N LYS A 50 8.36 -7.58 -17.07
CA LYS A 50 8.28 -6.54 -18.10
C LYS A 50 7.88 -5.21 -17.48
N VAL A 51 8.52 -4.12 -17.87
CA VAL A 51 8.18 -2.76 -17.43
C VAL A 51 7.41 -2.02 -18.52
N VAL A 52 6.30 -1.37 -18.15
CA VAL A 52 5.48 -0.50 -19.02
C VAL A 52 5.12 0.81 -18.29
N ALA A 53 4.76 1.85 -19.03
CA ALA A 53 4.22 3.10 -18.51
C ALA A 53 2.69 3.03 -18.25
N ASP A 54 2.09 4.07 -17.69
CA ASP A 54 0.64 4.18 -17.37
C ASP A 54 -0.30 3.90 -18.56
N ASP A 55 0.16 4.16 -19.77
CA ASP A 55 -0.56 3.95 -21.03
C ASP A 55 -0.35 2.55 -21.63
N GLY A 56 0.40 1.69 -20.93
CA GLY A 56 0.81 0.36 -21.40
C GLY A 56 1.96 0.38 -22.42
N ALA A 57 2.49 1.55 -22.78
CA ALA A 57 3.64 1.64 -23.68
C ALA A 57 4.93 1.19 -22.99
N VAL A 58 5.87 0.64 -23.77
CA VAL A 58 7.22 0.35 -23.29
C VAL A 58 7.98 1.69 -23.13
N PRO A 59 8.65 1.96 -21.99
CA PRO A 59 9.47 3.14 -21.83
C PRO A 59 10.55 3.26 -22.90
N THR A 60 10.74 4.48 -23.43
CA THR A 60 11.72 4.75 -24.50
C THR A 60 13.17 4.77 -24.03
N GLN A 61 13.41 4.71 -22.71
CA GLN A 61 14.71 4.59 -22.08
C GLN A 61 14.75 3.33 -21.21
N PRO A 62 15.91 2.65 -21.08
CA PRO A 62 16.05 1.50 -20.18
C PRO A 62 15.74 1.87 -18.74
N VAL A 63 14.83 1.13 -18.10
CA VAL A 63 14.51 1.29 -16.67
C VAL A 63 15.58 0.61 -15.83
N ALA A 64 16.14 1.33 -14.86
CA ALA A 64 17.11 0.78 -13.92
C ALA A 64 16.39 -0.10 -12.89
N VAL A 65 16.79 -1.37 -12.80
CA VAL A 65 16.29 -2.31 -11.80
C VAL A 65 17.30 -2.37 -10.67
N GLN A 66 16.93 -1.89 -9.49
CA GLN A 66 17.79 -1.76 -8.32
C GLN A 66 17.37 -2.72 -7.21
N ARG A 67 18.31 -3.46 -6.62
CA ARG A 67 18.09 -4.20 -5.37
C ARG A 67 18.37 -3.27 -4.20
N MET A 68 17.38 -3.07 -3.33
CA MET A 68 17.53 -2.35 -2.06
C MET A 68 17.39 -3.34 -0.90
N CYS A 69 18.46 -3.52 -0.13
CA CYS A 69 18.50 -4.41 1.05
C CYS A 69 19.13 -3.64 2.21
N ASN A 70 18.51 -3.61 3.38
CA ASN A 70 19.05 -2.93 4.57
C ASN A 70 19.53 -1.48 4.31
N GLY A 71 18.83 -0.75 3.43
CA GLY A 71 19.19 0.62 3.03
C GLY A 71 20.32 0.74 2.00
N GLN A 72 20.98 -0.35 1.59
CA GLN A 72 21.93 -0.35 0.49
C GLN A 72 21.21 -0.55 -0.85
N VAL A 73 21.32 0.43 -1.73
CA VAL A 73 20.78 0.41 -3.11
C VAL A 73 21.89 0.01 -4.08
N ARG A 74 21.62 -0.94 -4.97
CA ARG A 74 22.51 -1.32 -6.09
C ARG A 74 21.70 -1.59 -7.34
N THR A 75 22.07 -1.00 -8.48
CA THR A 75 21.52 -1.41 -9.79
C THR A 75 22.00 -2.83 -10.12
N VAL A 76 21.06 -3.71 -10.47
CA VAL A 76 21.29 -5.14 -10.74
C VAL A 76 20.87 -5.57 -12.15
N ALA A 77 20.05 -4.78 -12.84
CA ALA A 77 19.81 -4.91 -14.29
C ALA A 77 19.27 -3.61 -14.89
N TYR A 78 19.12 -3.59 -16.21
CA TYR A 78 18.30 -2.64 -16.95
C TYR A 78 17.30 -3.40 -17.83
N THR A 79 16.18 -2.76 -18.19
CA THR A 79 15.25 -3.33 -19.17
C THR A 79 15.82 -3.27 -20.60
N ASP A 80 15.49 -4.27 -21.41
CA ASP A 80 15.74 -4.23 -22.86
C ASP A 80 14.77 -3.30 -23.62
N ALA A 81 14.91 -3.23 -24.94
CA ALA A 81 14.06 -2.41 -25.82
C ALA A 81 12.59 -2.86 -25.90
N SER A 82 12.26 -4.04 -25.37
CA SER A 82 10.87 -4.53 -25.20
C SER A 82 10.30 -4.21 -23.81
N GLY A 83 11.11 -3.63 -22.91
CA GLY A 83 10.79 -3.41 -21.50
C GLY A 83 11.05 -4.63 -20.62
N SER A 84 11.57 -5.73 -21.16
CA SER A 84 11.79 -6.97 -20.40
C SER A 84 13.08 -6.87 -19.58
N PHE A 85 13.09 -7.43 -18.37
CA PHE A 85 14.29 -7.51 -17.52
C PHE A 85 14.46 -8.91 -16.93
N GLN A 86 15.71 -9.22 -16.58
CA GLN A 86 16.07 -10.44 -15.86
C GLN A 86 17.23 -10.13 -14.90
N VAL A 87 17.08 -10.53 -13.63
CA VAL A 87 18.04 -10.31 -12.54
C VAL A 87 18.36 -11.64 -11.89
N ASP A 88 19.65 -11.99 -11.77
CA ASP A 88 20.10 -13.07 -10.88
C ASP A 88 20.44 -12.47 -9.50
N LEU A 89 19.57 -12.70 -8.53
CA LEU A 89 19.72 -12.15 -7.18
C LEU A 89 20.95 -12.67 -6.44
N ASN A 90 21.53 -13.79 -6.88
CA ASN A 90 22.70 -14.42 -6.28
C ASN A 90 24.03 -13.92 -6.89
N ARG A 91 24.00 -13.02 -7.87
CA ARG A 91 25.19 -12.39 -8.47
C ARG A 91 25.30 -10.93 -8.09
N ASP A 92 26.26 -10.63 -7.23
CA ASP A 92 26.83 -9.29 -7.12
C ASP A 92 27.84 -9.09 -8.27
N GLU A 93 27.39 -8.54 -9.41
CA GLU A 93 28.32 -8.16 -10.49
C GLU A 93 29.11 -6.89 -10.14
N GLN A 94 30.29 -7.08 -9.55
CA GLN A 94 31.37 -6.10 -9.65
C GLN A 94 32.02 -6.20 -11.03
N SER A 95 31.71 -5.25 -11.92
CA SER A 95 32.45 -5.03 -13.16
C SER A 95 33.03 -3.62 -13.21
N SER A 96 34.07 -3.38 -12.40
CA SER A 96 35.11 -2.39 -12.69
C SER A 96 36.39 -2.74 -11.93
N SER A 97 37.47 -2.85 -12.69
CA SER A 97 38.79 -3.34 -12.28
C SER A 97 39.48 -2.55 -11.16
N VAL A 98 40.13 -3.24 -10.21
CA VAL A 98 41.59 -3.19 -9.92
C VAL A 98 41.94 -4.37 -8.98
N SER A 99 43.12 -4.97 -9.15
CA SER A 99 43.58 -6.16 -8.42
C SER A 99 44.33 -5.83 -7.11
N LEU A 100 44.11 -6.62 -6.05
CA LEU A 100 45.09 -7.48 -5.33
C LEU A 100 44.52 -7.98 -3.97
N PRO A 101 45.06 -9.07 -3.36
CA PRO A 101 44.34 -9.89 -2.39
C PRO A 101 44.82 -9.73 -0.93
N LEU A 102 44.01 -10.15 0.06
CA LEU A 102 44.33 -11.26 0.98
C LEU A 102 43.24 -11.52 2.05
N ALA A 103 43.08 -12.82 2.34
CA ALA A 103 42.45 -13.50 3.48
C ALA A 103 41.72 -12.71 4.60
N SER A 104 40.49 -13.14 4.89
CA SER A 104 40.23 -13.92 6.12
C SER A 104 39.06 -14.89 5.95
N GLU A 105 39.09 -16.00 6.67
CA GLU A 105 38.04 -17.03 6.64
C GLU A 105 36.76 -16.54 7.37
N GLY A 106 35.60 -16.93 6.85
CA GLY A 106 34.31 -16.54 7.40
C GLY A 106 33.18 -17.44 6.90
N THR A 107 33.12 -18.67 7.43
CA THR A 107 31.97 -19.59 7.46
C THR A 107 30.96 -19.47 6.31
N GLY A 108 31.02 -20.41 5.35
CA GLY A 108 30.01 -20.55 4.31
C GLY A 108 28.64 -20.92 4.88
N ALA A 109 27.82 -19.90 5.17
CA ALA A 109 26.38 -20.02 5.27
C ALA A 109 25.78 -19.67 3.91
N GLY A 110 24.95 -20.54 3.34
CA GLY A 110 24.15 -20.20 2.17
C GLY A 110 23.32 -18.97 2.50
N GLN A 111 23.61 -17.86 1.81
CA GLN A 111 23.03 -16.57 2.14
C GLN A 111 21.53 -16.64 1.87
N LYS A 112 20.73 -16.79 2.93
CA LYS A 112 19.30 -16.48 2.88
C LYS A 112 19.18 -15.11 2.24
N LEU A 113 18.44 -15.00 1.14
CA LEU A 113 18.01 -13.73 0.62
C LEU A 113 17.47 -12.90 1.78
N GLY A 114 18.08 -11.72 1.99
CA GLY A 114 17.87 -10.93 3.19
C GLY A 114 16.38 -10.69 3.40
N VAL A 115 15.92 -10.88 4.64
CA VAL A 115 14.48 -10.92 4.96
C VAL A 115 13.76 -9.59 4.71
N ASP A 116 14.52 -8.53 4.43
CA ASP A 116 14.08 -7.17 4.14
C ASP A 116 14.81 -6.61 2.88
N CYS A 117 14.52 -7.20 1.72
CA CYS A 117 14.99 -6.73 0.41
C CYS A 117 13.81 -6.41 -0.53
N GLU A 118 13.96 -5.41 -1.38
CA GLU A 118 13.02 -5.03 -2.44
C GLU A 118 13.75 -4.77 -3.78
N LEU A 119 13.04 -4.95 -4.91
CA LEU A 119 13.46 -4.46 -6.22
C LEU A 119 12.75 -3.14 -6.52
N ARG A 120 13.52 -2.07 -6.67
CA ARG A 120 13.07 -0.74 -7.07
C ARG A 120 13.30 -0.53 -8.57
N PHE A 121 12.33 0.08 -9.24
CA PHE A 121 12.37 0.41 -10.66
C PHE A 121 12.48 1.93 -10.79
N GLU A 122 13.62 2.41 -11.26
CA GLU A 122 13.90 3.84 -11.42
C GLU A 122 14.03 4.21 -12.90
N LEU A 123 13.32 5.27 -13.29
CA LEU A 123 13.32 5.85 -14.63
C LEU A 123 13.05 7.35 -14.49
N ASP A 124 13.82 8.18 -15.20
CA ASP A 124 13.72 9.63 -15.10
C ASP A 124 12.34 10.14 -15.51
N GLY A 125 11.72 10.93 -14.61
CA GLY A 125 10.35 11.43 -14.80
C GLY A 125 9.26 10.40 -14.48
N PHE A 126 9.59 9.27 -13.86
CA PHE A 126 8.65 8.27 -13.35
C PHE A 126 8.83 8.07 -11.83
N ALA A 127 7.72 7.82 -11.14
CA ALA A 127 7.72 7.60 -9.70
C ALA A 127 8.34 6.22 -9.41
N PRO A 128 9.25 6.11 -8.41
CA PRO A 128 9.93 4.86 -8.13
C PRO A 128 8.91 3.81 -7.65
N HIS A 129 8.83 2.70 -8.37
CA HIS A 129 8.01 1.54 -8.00
C HIS A 129 8.87 0.52 -7.27
N ALA A 130 8.35 -0.16 -6.24
CA ALA A 130 9.08 -1.13 -5.44
C ALA A 130 8.30 -2.45 -5.27
N ILE A 131 8.98 -3.57 -5.48
CA ILE A 131 8.45 -4.93 -5.27
C ILE A 131 9.21 -5.57 -4.11
N PRO A 132 8.56 -5.87 -2.97
CA PRO A 132 9.23 -6.57 -1.87
C PRO A 132 9.55 -8.02 -2.28
N LEU A 133 10.74 -8.50 -1.92
CA LEU A 133 11.22 -9.86 -2.20
C LEU A 133 10.85 -10.85 -1.09
N THR A 134 10.05 -10.40 -0.11
CA THR A 134 9.57 -11.21 1.01
C THR A 134 8.73 -12.38 0.50
N GLY A 135 9.21 -13.61 0.75
CA GLY A 135 8.52 -14.85 0.34
C GLY A 135 9.08 -15.51 -0.93
N ILE A 136 10.02 -14.89 -1.65
CA ILE A 136 10.72 -15.57 -2.75
C ILE A 136 11.71 -16.57 -2.15
N THR A 137 11.39 -17.86 -2.25
CA THR A 137 12.20 -18.93 -1.70
C THR A 137 13.40 -19.25 -2.60
N SER A 138 14.54 -19.58 -1.98
CA SER A 138 15.76 -19.96 -2.69
C SER A 138 15.62 -21.35 -3.33
N GLY A 139 15.58 -21.39 -4.66
CA GLY A 139 15.59 -22.61 -5.47
C GLY A 139 15.88 -22.29 -6.95
N PRO A 140 16.16 -23.30 -7.79
CA PRO A 140 16.38 -23.12 -9.24
C PRO A 140 15.06 -22.82 -9.97
N SER A 141 14.52 -21.63 -9.76
CA SER A 141 13.26 -21.17 -10.32
C SER A 141 13.41 -19.79 -10.94
N VAL A 142 12.91 -19.62 -12.16
CA VAL A 142 12.69 -18.28 -12.74
C VAL A 142 11.36 -17.78 -12.20
N THR A 143 11.41 -16.81 -11.29
CA THR A 143 10.22 -16.15 -10.75
C THR A 143 9.85 -14.98 -11.66
N ASN A 144 8.79 -15.15 -12.45
CA ASN A 144 8.22 -14.07 -13.24
C ASN A 144 7.31 -13.20 -12.35
N VAL A 145 7.68 -11.93 -12.14
CA VAL A 145 6.87 -10.96 -11.35
C VAL A 145 5.82 -10.23 -12.18
N GLY A 146 5.68 -10.58 -13.47
CA GLY A 146 4.66 -10.05 -14.37
C GLY A 146 5.00 -8.68 -14.93
N THR A 147 3.97 -7.87 -15.15
CA THR A 147 4.08 -6.51 -15.68
C THR A 147 4.21 -5.50 -14.54
N VAL A 148 5.36 -4.85 -14.46
CA VAL A 148 5.64 -3.73 -13.57
C VAL A 148 5.22 -2.44 -14.28
N ILE A 149 4.37 -1.64 -13.65
CA ILE A 149 3.92 -0.37 -14.22
C ILE A 149 4.68 0.76 -13.52
N VAL A 150 5.53 1.45 -14.28
CA VAL A 150 6.14 2.70 -13.84
C VAL A 150 5.16 3.84 -14.11
N HIS A 151 4.73 4.50 -13.05
CA HIS A 151 3.84 5.65 -13.15
C HIS A 151 4.65 6.87 -13.51
N ARG A 152 4.36 7.54 -14.63
CA ARG A 152 4.98 8.81 -14.97
C ARG A 152 4.68 9.76 -13.82
N ILE A 153 5.71 10.45 -13.31
CA ILE A 153 5.49 11.57 -12.40
C ILE A 153 4.64 12.53 -13.20
N ALA A 154 3.37 12.63 -12.83
CA ALA A 154 2.51 13.64 -13.39
C ALA A 154 3.28 14.95 -13.22
N ARG A 155 3.59 15.61 -14.33
CA ARG A 155 4.03 17.00 -14.28
C ARG A 155 2.81 17.77 -13.76
N SER A 156 2.69 17.81 -12.43
CA SER A 156 2.15 18.97 -11.76
C SER A 156 2.79 20.18 -12.45
N SER A 157 1.97 21.19 -12.71
CA SER A 157 2.43 22.50 -13.16
C SER A 157 3.50 22.96 -12.17
N GLU A 158 4.76 22.78 -12.56
CA GLU A 158 5.94 22.70 -11.70
C GLU A 158 5.87 21.59 -10.62
N ALA A 159 7.03 21.04 -10.26
CA ALA A 159 7.24 20.74 -8.85
C ALA A 159 7.34 22.10 -8.14
N THR A 160 6.19 22.76 -7.90
CA THR A 160 6.13 23.87 -6.97
C THR A 160 6.53 23.29 -5.62
N VAL A 161 7.82 23.42 -5.28
CA VAL A 161 8.21 23.62 -3.88
C VAL A 161 7.27 24.70 -3.41
N SER A 162 6.32 24.33 -2.55
CA SER A 162 5.19 25.20 -2.22
C SER A 162 5.70 26.60 -1.91
N ALA A 163 5.01 27.65 -2.36
CA ALA A 163 5.50 29.01 -2.17
C ALA A 163 5.77 29.32 -0.68
N THR A 164 5.09 28.61 0.23
CA THR A 164 5.36 28.62 1.68
C THR A 164 6.59 27.82 2.09
N ALA A 165 6.88 26.69 1.43
CA ALA A 165 8.10 25.89 1.62
C ALA A 165 9.37 26.61 1.13
N MET A 166 9.29 27.40 0.04
CA MET A 166 10.39 28.28 -0.39
C MET A 166 10.61 29.47 0.56
N ALA A 167 9.56 29.90 1.27
CA ALA A 167 9.60 31.02 2.21
C ALA A 167 9.98 30.62 3.66
N VAL A 168 10.31 29.36 3.94
CA VAL A 168 10.68 28.89 5.29
C VAL A 168 12.03 29.47 5.70
N PRO A 169 12.14 30.24 6.81
CA PRO A 169 13.42 30.75 7.29
C PRO A 169 14.35 29.61 7.72
N ASP A 170 15.66 29.74 7.46
CA ASP A 170 16.68 28.73 7.80
C ASP A 170 16.63 28.24 9.25
N LYS A 171 16.30 29.13 10.19
CA LYS A 171 16.15 28.79 11.61
C LYS A 171 14.98 27.83 11.87
N ALA A 172 13.87 27.98 11.14
CA ALA A 172 12.73 27.08 11.20
C ALA A 172 13.05 25.75 10.51
N LYS A 173 13.63 25.80 9.30
CA LYS A 173 14.08 24.62 8.55
C LYS A 173 15.05 23.77 9.38
N LYS A 174 16.06 24.38 10.01
CA LYS A 174 17.05 23.68 10.84
C LYS A 174 16.45 22.99 12.07
N GLU A 175 15.39 23.53 12.68
CA GLU A 175 14.66 22.82 13.74
C GLU A 175 13.81 21.67 13.18
N PHE A 176 13.17 21.85 12.01
CA PHE A 176 12.43 20.76 11.35
C PHE A 176 13.33 19.58 10.97
N GLU A 177 14.50 19.82 10.37
CA GLU A 177 15.48 18.75 10.05
C GLU A 177 15.97 18.00 11.30
N LYS A 178 16.19 18.71 12.42
CA LYS A 178 16.49 18.06 13.71
C LYS A 178 15.31 17.20 14.20
N GLY A 179 14.07 17.62 13.93
CA GLY A 179 12.87 16.85 14.20
C GLY A 179 12.83 15.55 13.42
N LYS A 180 12.99 15.60 12.08
CA LYS A 180 13.09 14.42 11.21
C LYS A 180 14.24 13.50 11.62
N GLN A 181 15.39 14.05 12.03
CA GLN A 181 16.53 13.25 12.50
C GLN A 181 16.31 12.62 13.89
N ALA A 182 15.50 13.23 14.75
CA ALA A 182 15.11 12.64 16.03
C ALA A 182 14.06 11.53 15.81
N GLU A 183 13.12 11.75 14.89
CA GLU A 183 12.08 10.80 14.48
C GLU A 183 12.69 9.52 13.89
N SER A 184 13.63 9.63 12.94
CA SER A 184 14.34 8.46 12.37
C SER A 184 15.20 7.69 13.37
N LYS A 185 15.47 8.27 14.56
CA LYS A 185 16.14 7.63 15.70
C LYS A 185 15.16 7.12 16.77
N GLY A 186 13.85 7.11 16.49
CA GLY A 186 12.79 6.72 17.43
C GLY A 186 12.62 7.65 18.64
N ARG A 187 13.19 8.86 18.60
CA ARG A 187 13.18 9.81 19.73
C ARG A 187 11.96 10.73 19.65
N TRP A 188 10.77 10.13 19.71
CA TRP A 188 9.47 10.79 19.43
C TRP A 188 9.25 12.09 20.23
N ALA A 189 9.59 12.12 21.51
CA ALA A 189 9.46 13.31 22.35
C ALA A 189 10.37 14.46 21.88
N ALA A 190 11.61 14.16 21.52
CA ALA A 190 12.55 15.13 20.98
C ALA A 190 12.11 15.61 19.58
N ALA A 191 11.61 14.71 18.72
CA ALA A 191 11.07 15.08 17.42
C ALA A 191 9.90 16.07 17.54
N LYS A 192 8.94 15.77 18.43
CA LYS A 192 7.79 16.63 18.77
C LYS A 192 8.23 18.01 19.26
N GLU A 193 9.26 18.09 20.10
CA GLU A 193 9.83 19.36 20.56
C GLU A 193 10.46 20.17 19.41
N LYS A 194 11.24 19.53 18.54
CA LYS A 194 11.90 20.23 17.42
C LYS A 194 10.92 20.68 16.33
N PHE A 195 9.84 19.93 16.06
CA PHE A 195 8.76 20.43 15.20
C PHE A 195 8.04 21.63 15.83
N LYS A 196 7.75 21.60 17.14
CA LYS A 196 7.21 22.79 17.85
C LYS A 196 8.15 23.99 17.78
N ASN A 197 9.46 23.79 17.92
CA ASN A 197 10.45 24.87 17.77
C ASN A 197 10.46 25.43 16.34
N ALA A 198 10.35 24.59 15.31
CA ALA A 198 10.22 25.04 13.92
C ALA A 198 8.98 25.92 13.71
N LEU A 199 7.85 25.51 14.28
CA LEU A 199 6.57 26.24 14.22
C LEU A 199 6.59 27.55 15.02
N GLN A 200 7.27 27.62 16.16
CA GLN A 200 7.52 28.89 16.87
C GLN A 200 8.34 29.88 16.03
N ARG A 201 9.23 29.40 15.16
CA ARG A 201 10.01 30.25 14.23
C ARG A 201 9.22 30.62 12.97
N TYR A 202 8.34 29.75 12.50
CA TYR A 202 7.53 29.96 11.31
C TYR A 202 6.18 29.21 11.40
N PRO A 203 5.10 29.85 11.90
CA PRO A 203 3.79 29.20 12.05
C PRO A 203 3.13 28.75 10.74
N LYS A 204 3.61 29.22 9.58
CA LYS A 204 3.15 28.81 8.25
C LYS A 204 3.94 27.62 7.67
N PHE A 205 4.68 26.87 8.49
CA PHE A 205 5.42 25.70 8.03
C PHE A 205 4.50 24.46 7.92
N ALA A 206 3.81 24.31 6.78
CA ALA A 206 2.82 23.24 6.57
C ALA A 206 3.38 21.82 6.86
N LEU A 207 4.60 21.51 6.42
CA LEU A 207 5.25 20.22 6.68
C LEU A 207 5.54 20.00 8.18
N ALA A 208 5.95 21.02 8.93
CA ALA A 208 6.18 20.86 10.37
C ALA A 208 4.88 20.62 11.15
N TRP A 209 3.76 21.19 10.69
CA TRP A 209 2.42 20.87 11.21
C TRP A 209 1.99 19.44 10.87
N LEU A 210 2.21 18.98 9.63
CA LEU A 210 1.91 17.60 9.21
C LEU A 210 2.65 16.56 10.08
N GLU A 211 3.97 16.69 10.23
CA GLU A 211 4.77 15.71 10.98
C GLU A 211 4.49 15.78 12.49
N LEU A 212 4.20 16.98 13.03
CA LEU A 212 3.69 17.11 14.41
C LEU A 212 2.36 16.38 14.59
N GLY A 213 1.43 16.52 13.64
CA GLY A 213 0.14 15.82 13.64
C GLY A 213 0.28 14.30 13.60
N ARG A 214 1.20 13.77 12.78
CA ARG A 214 1.52 12.33 12.73
C ARG A 214 2.04 11.79 14.06
N LEU A 215 2.99 12.49 14.69
CA LEU A 215 3.48 12.12 16.03
C LEU A 215 2.38 12.16 17.09
N GLN A 216 1.47 13.13 17.02
CA GLN A 216 0.31 13.22 17.92
C GLN A 216 -0.67 12.06 17.70
N ALA A 217 -0.97 11.71 16.45
CA ALA A 217 -1.84 10.57 16.11
C ALA A 217 -1.24 9.23 16.58
N GLN A 218 0.08 9.04 16.39
CA GLN A 218 0.82 7.89 16.92
C GLN A 218 0.75 7.81 18.45
N GLN A 219 0.79 8.96 19.14
CA GLN A 219 0.63 9.09 20.59
C GLN A 219 -0.84 9.06 21.06
N LYS A 220 -1.80 8.81 20.16
CA LYS A 220 -3.26 8.81 20.41
C LYS A 220 -3.83 10.16 20.88
N GLU A 221 -3.08 11.26 20.71
CA GLU A 221 -3.52 12.65 20.98
C GLU A 221 -4.43 13.17 19.84
N MET A 222 -5.54 12.47 19.58
CA MET A 222 -6.33 12.63 18.35
C MET A 222 -6.86 14.05 18.09
N THR A 223 -7.25 14.78 19.13
CA THR A 223 -7.70 16.18 19.01
C THR A 223 -6.57 17.09 18.56
N ALA A 224 -5.38 16.93 19.14
CA ALA A 224 -4.22 17.74 18.83
C ALA A 224 -3.64 17.39 17.44
N ALA A 225 -3.70 16.11 17.04
CA ALA A 225 -3.35 15.67 15.69
C ALA A 225 -4.25 16.34 14.63
N ARG A 226 -5.56 16.36 14.86
CA ARG A 226 -6.54 17.04 13.98
C ARG A 226 -6.21 18.53 13.82
N GLU A 227 -5.97 19.23 14.93
CA GLU A 227 -5.62 20.65 14.92
C GLU A 227 -4.33 20.90 14.13
N SER A 228 -3.30 20.07 14.32
CA SER A 228 -2.06 20.14 13.54
C SER A 228 -2.29 19.92 12.03
N PHE A 229 -3.09 18.92 11.63
CA PHE A 229 -3.40 18.71 10.20
C PHE A 229 -4.24 19.87 9.61
N GLN A 230 -5.18 20.44 10.37
CA GLN A 230 -5.94 21.63 9.96
C GLN A 230 -5.04 22.86 9.82
N ASN A 231 -4.06 23.04 10.71
CA ASN A 231 -3.04 24.08 10.60
C ASN A 231 -2.11 23.84 9.39
N ALA A 232 -1.78 22.59 9.07
CA ALA A 232 -1.03 22.26 7.86
C ALA A 232 -1.78 22.71 6.58
N LEU A 233 -3.09 22.43 6.48
CA LEU A 233 -3.93 22.88 5.36
C LEU A 233 -4.20 24.39 5.34
N SER A 234 -4.12 25.05 6.50
CA SER A 234 -4.25 26.50 6.61
C SER A 234 -2.95 27.22 6.20
N ALA A 235 -1.82 26.55 6.37
CA ALA A 235 -0.51 26.99 5.90
C ALA A 235 -0.31 26.69 4.40
N ASP A 236 -0.75 25.53 3.92
CA ASP A 236 -0.72 25.14 2.51
C ASP A 236 -1.91 24.24 2.16
N SER A 237 -2.90 24.79 1.44
CA SER A 237 -4.09 24.06 1.00
C SER A 237 -3.84 23.12 -0.19
N LYS A 238 -2.66 23.16 -0.83
CA LYS A 238 -2.27 22.21 -1.89
C LYS A 238 -1.50 21.01 -1.36
N LEU A 239 -1.13 21.00 -0.08
CA LEU A 239 -0.46 19.86 0.54
C LEU A 239 -1.47 18.72 0.73
N ILE A 240 -1.28 17.61 0.02
CA ILE A 240 -2.28 16.53 -0.07
C ILE A 240 -2.30 15.64 1.19
N ASP A 241 -1.13 15.34 1.75
CA ASP A 241 -0.98 14.44 2.90
C ASP A 241 -1.95 14.72 4.08
N PRO A 242 -2.09 15.95 4.61
CA PRO A 242 -3.01 16.23 5.71
C PRO A 242 -4.48 15.89 5.40
N TYR A 243 -4.92 15.95 4.14
CA TYR A 243 -6.27 15.50 3.77
C TYR A 243 -6.43 13.99 3.98
N ALA A 244 -5.42 13.20 3.66
CA ALA A 244 -5.45 11.76 3.88
C ALA A 244 -5.47 11.43 5.39
N GLU A 245 -4.63 12.12 6.19
CA GLU A 245 -4.58 11.93 7.64
C GLU A 245 -5.91 12.33 8.33
N LEU A 246 -6.49 13.48 7.95
CA LEU A 246 -7.81 13.90 8.44
C LEU A 246 -8.93 12.94 8.01
N THR A 247 -8.88 12.44 6.77
CA THR A 247 -9.86 11.45 6.27
C THR A 247 -9.79 10.16 7.09
N ASN A 248 -8.59 9.62 7.33
CA ASN A 248 -8.39 8.42 8.15
C ASN A 248 -8.91 8.64 9.58
N LEU A 249 -8.54 9.77 10.21
CA LEU A 249 -8.97 10.11 11.57
C LEU A 249 -10.49 10.26 11.69
N ALA A 250 -11.14 10.84 10.69
CA ALA A 250 -12.60 10.97 10.64
C ALA A 250 -13.30 9.63 10.42
N ILE A 251 -12.72 8.72 9.62
CA ILE A 251 -13.22 7.34 9.44
C ILE A 251 -13.12 6.55 10.76
N GLU A 252 -11.97 6.59 11.45
CA GLU A 252 -11.81 5.93 12.77
C GLU A 252 -12.87 6.41 13.78
N GLN A 253 -13.18 7.70 13.77
CA GLN A 253 -14.17 8.33 14.65
C GLN A 253 -15.61 8.26 14.11
N LYS A 254 -15.86 7.63 12.95
CA LYS A 254 -17.16 7.54 12.26
C LYS A 254 -17.80 8.91 11.99
N GLN A 255 -17.00 9.95 11.83
CA GLN A 255 -17.43 11.31 11.53
C GLN A 255 -17.60 11.50 10.01
N TRP A 256 -18.62 10.83 9.46
CA TRP A 256 -18.83 10.74 8.01
C TRP A 256 -19.04 12.10 7.32
N LYS A 257 -19.51 13.12 8.04
CA LYS A 257 -19.59 14.50 7.53
C LYS A 257 -18.19 15.06 7.25
N ASP A 258 -17.28 14.94 8.20
CA ASP A 258 -15.88 15.40 8.09
C ASP A 258 -15.14 14.63 7.00
N VAL A 259 -15.43 13.34 6.79
CA VAL A 259 -14.92 12.54 5.66
C VAL A 259 -15.34 13.13 4.32
N VAL A 260 -16.63 13.45 4.13
CA VAL A 260 -17.13 14.05 2.89
C VAL A 260 -16.52 15.45 2.69
N GLU A 261 -16.52 16.30 3.71
CA GLU A 261 -15.96 17.66 3.60
C GLU A 261 -14.44 17.65 3.27
N THR A 262 -13.68 16.77 3.92
CA THR A 262 -12.23 16.65 3.67
C THR A 262 -11.94 16.11 2.27
N THR A 263 -12.70 15.11 1.82
CA THR A 263 -12.54 14.54 0.47
C THR A 263 -13.03 15.50 -0.62
N ASP A 264 -14.16 16.19 -0.45
CA ASP A 264 -14.62 17.23 -1.38
C ASP A 264 -13.58 18.34 -1.55
N ARG A 265 -12.93 18.77 -0.46
CA ARG A 265 -11.86 19.78 -0.51
C ARG A 265 -10.61 19.28 -1.24
N VAL A 266 -10.15 18.05 -1.02
CA VAL A 266 -8.96 17.54 -1.74
C VAL A 266 -9.22 17.35 -3.24
N LEU A 267 -10.46 16.98 -3.61
CA LEU A 267 -10.92 16.90 -4.99
C LEU A 267 -11.01 18.26 -5.71
N GLN A 268 -11.02 19.38 -4.98
CA GLN A 268 -11.02 20.74 -5.54
C GLN A 268 -9.62 21.33 -5.74
N VAL A 269 -8.67 20.99 -4.87
CA VAL A 269 -7.30 21.59 -4.85
C VAL A 269 -6.26 20.75 -5.60
N SER A 270 -6.60 19.53 -5.99
CA SER A 270 -5.74 18.62 -6.75
C SER A 270 -6.47 18.05 -7.95
N ASP A 271 -5.73 17.80 -9.03
CA ASP A 271 -6.17 16.93 -10.12
C ASP A 271 -6.20 15.48 -9.60
N ALA A 272 -7.26 15.19 -8.84
CA ALA A 272 -7.37 14.00 -7.99
C ALA A 272 -7.62 12.72 -8.80
N ASN A 273 -6.56 12.27 -9.48
CA ASN A 273 -6.48 11.01 -10.19
C ASN A 273 -6.32 9.79 -9.26
N SER A 274 -6.32 9.99 -7.94
CA SER A 274 -6.29 8.90 -6.95
C SER A 274 -7.69 8.31 -6.75
N PRO A 275 -7.95 7.04 -7.14
CA PRO A 275 -9.27 6.44 -6.95
C PRO A 275 -9.65 6.33 -5.48
N LYS A 276 -8.66 6.14 -4.60
CA LYS A 276 -8.85 5.96 -3.15
C LYS A 276 -9.59 7.13 -2.48
N ILE A 277 -9.43 8.36 -2.97
CA ILE A 277 -10.19 9.53 -2.48
C ILE A 277 -11.67 9.41 -2.83
N TRP A 278 -11.98 8.98 -4.06
CA TRP A 278 -13.37 8.75 -4.51
C TRP A 278 -14.04 7.63 -3.72
N PHE A 279 -13.32 6.57 -3.36
CA PHE A 279 -13.80 5.53 -2.46
C PHE A 279 -14.16 6.10 -1.07
N TYR A 280 -13.29 6.91 -0.45
CA TYR A 280 -13.57 7.51 0.85
C TYR A 280 -14.74 8.52 0.80
N ASN A 281 -14.83 9.32 -0.25
CA ASN A 281 -15.96 10.22 -0.48
C ASN A 281 -17.28 9.45 -0.60
N ALA A 282 -17.27 8.33 -1.34
CA ALA A 282 -18.42 7.46 -1.46
C ALA A 282 -18.80 6.79 -0.12
N ALA A 283 -17.83 6.29 0.63
CA ALA A 283 -18.06 5.69 1.95
C ALA A 283 -18.67 6.69 2.94
N GLY A 284 -18.19 7.94 2.93
CA GLY A 284 -18.79 9.03 3.71
C GLY A 284 -20.23 9.31 3.30
N ASN A 285 -20.50 9.48 2.01
CA ASN A 285 -21.86 9.73 1.51
C ASN A 285 -22.82 8.56 1.78
N PHE A 286 -22.38 7.31 1.61
CA PHE A 286 -23.18 6.11 1.90
C PHE A 286 -23.62 6.05 3.37
N ASN A 287 -22.68 6.29 4.31
CA ASN A 287 -22.99 6.30 5.73
C ASN A 287 -23.88 7.49 6.16
N LEU A 288 -23.87 8.59 5.41
CA LEU A 288 -24.80 9.71 5.57
C LEU A 288 -26.18 9.47 4.90
N GLY A 289 -26.41 8.31 4.28
CA GLY A 289 -27.64 8.00 3.54
C GLY A 289 -27.76 8.72 2.19
N ARG A 290 -26.69 9.35 1.71
CA ARG A 290 -26.62 10.09 0.43
C ARG A 290 -26.30 9.14 -0.73
N ILE A 291 -27.21 8.20 -0.98
CA ILE A 291 -26.96 7.03 -1.84
C ILE A 291 -26.54 7.43 -3.26
N ASP A 292 -27.26 8.35 -3.93
CA ASP A 292 -26.90 8.79 -5.30
C ASP A 292 -25.55 9.53 -5.37
N GLN A 293 -25.11 10.16 -4.27
CA GLN A 293 -23.80 10.79 -4.22
C GLN A 293 -22.70 9.74 -4.06
N ALA A 294 -22.94 8.71 -3.23
CA ALA A 294 -22.03 7.58 -3.10
C ALA A 294 -21.83 6.84 -4.43
N GLU A 295 -22.92 6.56 -5.16
CA GLU A 295 -22.91 5.96 -6.50
C GLU A 295 -22.07 6.78 -7.50
N LYS A 296 -22.33 8.10 -7.60
CA LYS A 296 -21.58 9.01 -8.49
C LYS A 296 -20.07 9.01 -8.19
N SER A 297 -19.71 9.02 -6.89
CA SER A 297 -18.31 8.99 -6.47
C SER A 297 -17.65 7.64 -6.77
N LEU A 298 -18.34 6.51 -6.57
CA LEU A 298 -17.86 5.18 -6.96
C LEU A 298 -17.63 5.09 -8.47
N MET A 299 -18.63 5.47 -9.29
CA MET A 299 -18.48 5.50 -10.75
C MET A 299 -17.31 6.37 -11.20
N ARG A 300 -17.00 7.48 -10.51
CA ARG A 300 -15.82 8.29 -10.82
C ARG A 300 -14.52 7.62 -10.38
N GLY A 301 -14.48 7.01 -9.20
CA GLY A 301 -13.33 6.24 -8.72
C GLY A 301 -12.99 5.06 -9.64
N MET A 302 -13.97 4.24 -9.99
CA MET A 302 -13.78 3.03 -10.82
C MET A 302 -13.32 3.36 -12.25
N ARG A 303 -13.72 4.53 -12.80
CA ARG A 303 -13.19 5.02 -14.10
C ARG A 303 -11.70 5.37 -14.06
N LEU A 304 -11.17 5.70 -12.87
CA LEU A 304 -9.75 5.95 -12.63
C LEU A 304 -9.02 4.64 -12.24
N ASP A 305 -9.72 3.70 -11.61
CA ASP A 305 -9.18 2.42 -11.14
C ASP A 305 -9.42 1.26 -12.12
N ARG A 306 -8.94 1.41 -13.36
CA ARG A 306 -9.10 0.39 -14.42
C ARG A 306 -8.45 -0.97 -14.10
N GLU A 307 -7.58 -1.00 -13.10
CA GLU A 307 -6.84 -2.18 -12.62
C GLU A 307 -7.47 -2.79 -11.36
N HIS A 308 -8.58 -2.24 -10.85
CA HIS A 308 -9.26 -2.67 -9.63
C HIS A 308 -8.33 -2.74 -8.40
N ARG A 309 -7.46 -1.75 -8.22
CA ARG A 309 -6.53 -1.62 -7.07
C ARG A 309 -7.22 -1.24 -5.77
N VAL A 310 -8.47 -0.78 -5.85
CA VAL A 310 -9.39 -0.50 -4.74
C VAL A 310 -10.66 -1.36 -4.91
N PRO A 311 -10.56 -2.70 -4.81
CA PRO A 311 -11.69 -3.61 -5.05
C PRO A 311 -12.86 -3.37 -4.09
N GLN A 312 -12.63 -2.69 -2.96
CA GLN A 312 -13.66 -2.25 -2.03
C GLN A 312 -14.69 -1.29 -2.67
N MET A 313 -14.38 -0.68 -3.83
CA MET A 313 -15.36 0.06 -4.62
C MET A 313 -16.49 -0.84 -5.12
N GLU A 314 -16.18 -2.03 -5.63
CA GLU A 314 -17.19 -3.01 -6.08
C GLU A 314 -18.10 -3.40 -4.91
N TYR A 315 -17.50 -3.72 -3.76
CA TYR A 315 -18.26 -4.06 -2.56
C TYR A 315 -19.23 -2.94 -2.14
N LEU A 316 -18.73 -1.71 -2.03
CA LEU A 316 -19.56 -0.57 -1.64
C LEU A 316 -20.61 -0.22 -2.69
N LEU A 317 -20.34 -0.43 -3.99
CA LEU A 317 -21.32 -0.24 -5.06
C LEU A 317 -22.44 -1.29 -4.98
N GLY A 318 -22.09 -2.54 -4.64
CA GLY A 318 -23.07 -3.58 -4.33
C GLY A 318 -23.99 -3.19 -3.18
N LEU A 319 -23.43 -2.64 -2.09
CA LEU A 319 -24.21 -2.12 -0.96
C LEU A 319 -25.07 -0.90 -1.33
N VAL A 320 -24.60 -0.03 -2.23
CA VAL A 320 -25.37 1.09 -2.78
C VAL A 320 -26.59 0.58 -3.56
N PHE A 321 -26.42 -0.40 -4.45
CA PHE A 321 -27.54 -0.99 -5.20
C PHE A 321 -28.53 -1.74 -4.29
N ALA A 322 -28.05 -2.48 -3.29
CA ALA A 322 -28.91 -3.10 -2.29
C ALA A 322 -29.76 -2.07 -1.51
N ARG A 323 -29.20 -0.88 -1.22
CA ARG A 323 -29.95 0.25 -0.61
C ARG A 323 -30.97 0.88 -1.55
N LYS A 324 -30.78 0.75 -2.87
CA LYS A 324 -31.75 1.13 -3.92
C LYS A 324 -32.76 0.01 -4.24
N GLN A 325 -32.69 -1.14 -3.53
CA GLN A 325 -33.45 -2.36 -3.81
C GLN A 325 -33.18 -2.99 -5.20
N ASP A 326 -32.10 -2.58 -5.87
CA ASP A 326 -31.61 -3.21 -7.09
C ASP A 326 -30.71 -4.40 -6.72
N TYR A 327 -31.35 -5.48 -6.29
CA TYR A 327 -30.68 -6.70 -5.89
C TYR A 327 -29.88 -7.38 -7.03
N PRO A 328 -30.33 -7.41 -8.30
CA PRO A 328 -29.53 -7.90 -9.42
C PRO A 328 -28.18 -7.16 -9.59
N SER A 329 -28.18 -5.82 -9.54
CA SER A 329 -26.93 -5.05 -9.59
C SER A 329 -26.09 -5.25 -8.33
N ALA A 330 -26.72 -5.38 -7.15
CA ALA A 330 -26.03 -5.68 -5.90
C ALA A 330 -25.28 -7.03 -5.96
N VAL A 331 -25.94 -8.07 -6.46
CA VAL A 331 -25.34 -9.41 -6.68
C VAL A 331 -24.14 -9.33 -7.61
N THR A 332 -24.26 -8.58 -8.72
CA THR A 332 -23.18 -8.39 -9.69
C THR A 332 -21.92 -7.82 -9.03
N HIS A 333 -22.05 -6.70 -8.33
CA HIS A 333 -20.90 -5.98 -7.76
C HIS A 333 -20.29 -6.69 -6.53
N VAL A 334 -21.09 -7.32 -5.66
CA VAL A 334 -20.53 -8.12 -4.55
C VAL A 334 -19.85 -9.40 -5.05
N SER A 335 -20.36 -10.03 -6.11
CA SER A 335 -19.68 -11.17 -6.75
C SER A 335 -18.33 -10.76 -7.32
N GLU A 336 -18.26 -9.61 -7.99
CA GLU A 336 -17.01 -9.09 -8.56
C GLU A 336 -15.98 -8.74 -7.47
N TYR A 337 -16.42 -8.15 -6.35
CA TYR A 337 -15.56 -7.95 -5.19
C TYR A 337 -14.97 -9.28 -4.67
N LEU A 338 -15.79 -10.31 -4.51
CA LEU A 338 -15.35 -11.63 -4.05
C LEU A 338 -14.44 -12.34 -5.06
N ARG A 339 -14.60 -12.06 -6.36
CA ARG A 339 -13.70 -12.53 -7.44
C ARG A 339 -12.33 -11.86 -7.36
N LEU A 340 -12.30 -10.54 -7.13
CA LEU A 340 -11.08 -9.74 -7.01
C LEU A 340 -10.35 -9.94 -5.68
N SER A 341 -11.07 -10.27 -4.62
CA SER A 341 -10.55 -10.33 -3.23
C SER A 341 -11.13 -11.50 -2.42
N PRO A 342 -10.95 -12.76 -2.87
CA PRO A 342 -11.60 -13.93 -2.27
C PRO A 342 -11.24 -14.18 -0.79
N ASN A 343 -10.04 -13.74 -0.40
CA ASN A 343 -9.44 -13.92 0.92
C ASN A 343 -9.41 -12.63 1.76
N ALA A 344 -10.17 -11.59 1.41
CA ALA A 344 -10.24 -10.37 2.22
C ALA A 344 -10.79 -10.65 3.63
N PRO A 345 -10.40 -9.89 4.67
CA PRO A 345 -10.86 -10.12 6.05
C PRO A 345 -12.38 -10.09 6.23
N ASP A 346 -13.08 -9.32 5.40
CA ASP A 346 -14.54 -9.15 5.33
C ASP A 346 -15.22 -10.05 4.28
N SER A 347 -14.46 -10.87 3.54
CA SER A 347 -15.00 -11.76 2.49
C SER A 347 -16.08 -12.74 3.00
N ALA A 348 -16.04 -13.14 4.27
CA ALA A 348 -17.09 -13.95 4.88
C ALA A 348 -18.42 -13.19 5.02
N VAL A 349 -18.37 -11.90 5.39
CA VAL A 349 -19.53 -11.02 5.47
C VAL A 349 -20.08 -10.73 4.07
N ALA A 350 -19.19 -10.45 3.12
CA ALA A 350 -19.58 -10.23 1.73
C ALA A 350 -20.24 -11.47 1.09
N ARG A 351 -19.78 -12.70 1.41
CA ARG A 351 -20.47 -13.94 0.99
C ARG A 351 -21.87 -14.06 1.59
N GLN A 352 -22.03 -13.81 2.90
CA GLN A 352 -23.35 -13.84 3.54
C GLN A 352 -24.32 -12.82 2.92
N GLN A 353 -23.85 -11.61 2.59
CA GLN A 353 -24.66 -10.59 1.92
C GLN A 353 -25.01 -10.96 0.48
N LEU A 354 -24.09 -11.60 -0.25
CA LEU A 354 -24.36 -12.11 -1.59
C LEU A 354 -25.51 -13.12 -1.58
N ASP A 355 -25.49 -14.09 -0.65
CA ASP A 355 -26.57 -15.07 -0.47
C ASP A 355 -27.92 -14.43 -0.13
N GLU A 356 -27.92 -13.30 0.60
CA GLU A 356 -29.12 -12.53 0.92
C GLU A 356 -29.64 -11.78 -0.31
N PHE A 357 -28.76 -11.09 -1.04
CA PHE A 357 -29.13 -10.34 -2.26
C PHE A 357 -29.63 -11.26 -3.37
N GLN A 358 -29.08 -12.47 -3.50
CA GLN A 358 -29.58 -13.48 -4.45
C GLN A 358 -31.03 -13.87 -4.16
N LYS A 359 -31.36 -14.22 -2.92
CA LYS A 359 -32.75 -14.57 -2.51
C LYS A 359 -33.74 -13.42 -2.73
N LEU A 360 -33.29 -12.18 -2.51
CA LEU A 360 -34.11 -10.98 -2.72
C LEU A 360 -34.32 -10.71 -4.23
N ALA A 361 -33.30 -10.91 -5.07
CA ALA A 361 -33.41 -10.80 -6.52
C ALA A 361 -34.36 -11.87 -7.11
N GLU A 362 -34.24 -13.13 -6.68
CA GLU A 362 -35.15 -14.23 -7.06
C GLU A 362 -36.60 -13.92 -6.66
N SER A 363 -36.80 -13.43 -5.44
CA SER A 363 -38.13 -13.05 -4.92
C SER A 363 -38.77 -11.92 -5.73
N ALA A 364 -37.98 -10.90 -6.12
CA ALA A 364 -38.47 -9.81 -6.95
C ALA A 364 -38.84 -10.28 -8.37
N ALA A 365 -38.01 -11.14 -9.00
CA ALA A 365 -38.31 -11.72 -10.30
C ALA A 365 -39.57 -12.61 -10.29
N GLY A 366 -39.77 -13.39 -9.22
CA GLY A 366 -40.96 -14.22 -9.02
C GLY A 366 -42.24 -13.44 -8.73
N GLN A 367 -42.14 -12.15 -8.35
CA GLN A 367 -43.28 -11.24 -8.21
C GLN A 367 -43.60 -10.51 -9.51
N ALA A 368 -42.59 -10.12 -10.29
CA ALA A 368 -42.77 -9.43 -11.57
C ALA A 368 -43.26 -10.33 -12.72
N SER A 369 -43.32 -11.65 -12.50
CA SER A 369 -43.77 -12.67 -13.46
C SER A 369 -45.17 -13.23 -13.17
N ARG A 370 -45.92 -12.60 -12.26
CA ARG A 370 -47.31 -12.89 -11.88
C ARG A 370 -48.21 -11.69 -12.13
#